data_AF-X5Q697-F1
#
_entry.id   AF-X5Q697-F1
#
_cell.length_a   1.000
_cell.length_b   1.000
_cell.length_c   1.000
_cell.angle_alpha   90.00
_cell.angle_beta   90.00
_cell.angle_gamma   90.00
#
_symmetry.space_group_name_H-M   'P 1'
#
loop_
_entity.id
_entity.type
_entity.pdbx_description
1 polymer ?
#
loop_
_entity_poly.entity_id
_entity_poly.type
_entity_poly.pdbx_seq_one_letter_code
_entity_poly.pdbx_strand_id
1 'polypeptide(L)' 'MSERGVDFLQGWIHEHLPGELPADKATARTLTTRAALDARHLGLEVSEIEEDLGPLERVIFEALDQPDI' A
#
# COMPACT_ATOMS: atom_id res chain seq x y z
N MET A 1 4.19 -9.95 -12.59
CA MET A 1 3.06 -9.08 -13.03
C MET A 1 1.73 -9.73 -12.67
N SER A 2 1.41 -9.68 -11.38
CA SER A 2 0.10 -9.89 -10.79
C SER A 2 -0.70 -8.59 -10.89
N GLU A 3 -1.50 -8.48 -11.97
CA GLU A 3 -2.43 -7.36 -12.20
C GLU A 3 -3.32 -7.10 -10.97
N ARG A 4 -3.71 -8.18 -10.27
CA ARG A 4 -4.49 -8.13 -9.03
C ARG A 4 -3.80 -7.42 -7.86
N GLY A 5 -2.48 -7.59 -7.71
CA GLY A 5 -1.71 -6.97 -6.62
C GLY A 5 -1.60 -5.46 -6.80
N VAL A 6 -1.39 -5.04 -8.05
CA VAL A 6 -1.35 -3.63 -8.45
C VAL A 6 -2.71 -2.97 -8.27
N ASP A 7 -3.78 -3.57 -8.80
CA ASP A 7 -5.14 -3.05 -8.70
C ASP A 7 -5.58 -2.89 -7.24
N PHE A 8 -5.28 -3.89 -6.40
CA PHE A 8 -5.56 -3.83 -4.98
C PHE A 8 -4.86 -2.64 -4.32
N LEU A 9 -3.53 -2.50 -4.52
CA LEU A 9 -2.78 -1.49 -3.79
C LEU A 9 -3.14 -0.07 -4.23
N GLN A 10 -3.36 0.15 -5.53
CA GLN A 10 -3.82 1.44 -6.05
C GLN A 10 -5.18 1.84 -5.49
N GLY A 11 -6.14 0.91 -5.48
CA GLY A 11 -7.46 1.14 -4.88
C GLY A 11 -7.36 1.39 -3.37
N TRP A 12 -6.56 0.59 -2.67
CA TRP A 12 -6.34 0.74 -1.24
C TRP A 12 -5.73 2.10 -0.89
N ILE A 13 -4.74 2.57 -1.65
CA ILE A 13 -4.12 3.88 -1.46
C ILE A 13 -5.17 4.99 -1.65
N HIS A 14 -5.94 4.94 -2.73
CA HIS A 14 -6.98 5.93 -3.02
C HIS A 14 -8.05 6.01 -1.91
N GLU A 15 -8.42 4.88 -1.31
CA GLU A 15 -9.42 4.81 -0.24
C GLU A 15 -8.87 5.16 1.15
N HIS A 16 -7.60 4.87 1.43
CA HIS A 16 -7.05 4.89 2.79
C HIS A 16 -5.95 5.91 3.05
N LEU A 17 -5.37 6.54 2.03
CA LEU A 17 -4.45 7.67 2.20
C LEU A 17 -5.17 9.00 1.89
N PRO A 18 -5.83 9.64 2.88
CA PRO A 18 -6.20 11.04 2.76
C PRO A 18 -4.93 11.90 2.76
N GLY A 19 -4.89 12.94 1.92
CA GLY A 19 -3.74 13.85 1.76
C GLY A 19 -3.31 14.65 3.00
N GLU A 20 -3.87 14.36 4.17
CA GLU A 20 -3.52 14.98 5.46
C GLU A 20 -2.72 14.05 6.38
N LEU A 21 -2.42 12.81 5.97
CA LEU A 21 -1.61 11.90 6.77
C LEU A 21 -0.13 12.35 6.78
N PRO A 22 0.55 12.30 7.94
CA PRO A 22 1.97 12.61 7.99
C PRO A 22 2.79 11.55 7.25
N ALA A 23 3.68 11.99 6.36
CA ALA A 23 4.64 11.16 5.64
C ALA A 23 5.82 10.75 6.54
N ASP A 24 5.55 10.07 7.65
CA ASP A 24 6.54 9.53 8.56
C ASP A 24 6.58 7.99 8.56
N LYS A 25 7.70 7.43 9.03
CA LYS A 25 7.91 5.97 9.06
C LYS A 25 6.90 5.24 9.94
N ALA A 26 6.41 5.88 11.00
CA ALA A 26 5.47 5.25 11.92
C ALA A 26 4.10 5.07 11.25
N THR A 27 3.67 6.08 10.51
CA THR A 27 2.44 6.09 9.72
C THR A 27 2.54 5.09 8.58
N ALA A 28 3.64 5.11 7.82
CA ALA A 28 3.87 4.14 6.75
C ALA A 28 3.84 2.70 7.26
N ARG A 29 4.50 2.38 8.37
CA ARG A 29 4.50 1.03 8.96
C ARG A 29 3.10 0.60 9.42
N THR A 30 2.32 1.52 9.97
CA THR A 30 0.94 1.26 10.41
C THR A 30 0.04 0.95 9.23
N LEU A 31 0.10 1.77 8.19
CA LEU A 31 -0.66 1.59 6.95
C LEU A 31 -0.24 0.32 6.21
N THR A 32 1.06 0.02 6.16
CA THR A 32 1.59 -1.23 5.57
C THR A 32 0.98 -2.45 6.25
N THR A 33 0.95 -2.45 7.58
CA THR A 33 0.35 -3.55 8.35
C THR A 33 -1.13 -3.70 8.02
N ARG A 34 -1.84 -2.58 7.88
CA ARG A 34 -3.27 -2.58 7.52
C ARG A 34 -3.50 -3.09 6.09
N ALA A 35 -2.78 -2.55 5.10
CA ALA A 35 -2.86 -2.99 3.71
C ALA A 35 -2.56 -4.48 3.56
N ALA A 36 -1.56 -5.00 4.27
CA ALA A 36 -1.24 -6.41 4.30
C ALA A 36 -2.36 -7.28 4.90
N LEU A 37 -3.05 -6.80 5.95
CA LEU A 37 -4.19 -7.51 6.51
C LEU A 37 -5.38 -7.49 5.54
N ASP A 38 -5.69 -6.35 4.93
CA ASP A 38 -6.81 -6.21 4.00
C ASP A 38 -6.59 -7.05 2.74
N ALA A 39 -5.36 -7.08 2.19
CA ALA A 39 -4.97 -7.97 1.10
C ALA A 39 -5.25 -9.44 1.43
N ARG A 40 -4.83 -9.89 2.61
CA ARG A 40 -5.04 -11.27 3.07
C ARG A 40 -6.52 -11.61 3.24
N HIS A 41 -7.35 -10.67 3.68
CA HIS A 41 -8.80 -10.87 3.74
C HIS A 41 -9.43 -11.06 2.35
N LEU A 42 -8.81 -10.51 1.31
CA LEU A 42 -9.20 -10.68 -0.09
C LEU A 42 -8.52 -11.88 -0.77
N GLY A 43 -7.74 -12.67 -0.02
CA GLY A 43 -7.00 -13.82 -0.53
C GLY A 43 -5.78 -13.45 -1.39
N LEU A 44 -5.22 -12.26 -1.19
CA LEU A 44 -3.96 -11.82 -1.79
C LEU A 44 -2.82 -11.99 -0.78
N GLU A 45 -1.73 -12.60 -1.23
CA GLU A 45 -0.50 -12.65 -0.45
C GLU A 45 0.33 -11.39 -0.67
N VAL A 46 0.98 -10.90 0.40
CA VAL A 46 1.80 -9.68 0.33
C VAL A 46 2.92 -9.84 -0.70
N SER A 47 3.50 -11.04 -0.82
CA SER A 47 4.52 -11.33 -1.82
C SER A 47 4.03 -11.15 -3.27
N GLU A 48 2.75 -11.38 -3.55
CA GLU A 48 2.18 -11.15 -4.89
C GLU A 48 2.08 -9.65 -5.22
N ILE A 49 1.91 -8.81 -4.19
CA ILE A 49 1.89 -7.35 -4.32
C ILE A 49 3.31 -6.83 -4.50
N GLU A 50 4.25 -7.34 -3.70
CA GLU A 50 5.63 -6.88 -3.68
C GLU A 50 6.45 -7.33 -4.89
N GLU A 51 6.02 -8.40 -5.59
CA GLU A 51 6.69 -8.88 -6.81
C GLU A 51 6.79 -7.80 -7.90
N ASP A 52 5.75 -6.96 -8.02
CA ASP A 52 5.67 -5.94 -9.07
C ASP A 52 5.95 -4.53 -8.59
N LEU A 53 5.61 -4.23 -7.34
CA LEU A 53 5.68 -2.88 -6.79
C LEU A 53 6.92 -2.67 -5.89
N GLY A 54 7.61 -3.75 -5.54
CA GLY A 54 8.65 -3.75 -4.52
C GLY A 54 8.06 -3.71 -3.10
N PRO A 55 8.88 -3.42 -2.08
CA PRO A 55 8.46 -3.53 -0.68
C PRO A 55 7.22 -2.68 -0.39
N LEU A 56 6.18 -3.29 0.17
CA LEU A 56 4.88 -2.64 0.39
C LEU A 56 5.03 -1.36 1.24
N GLU A 57 5.91 -1.39 2.24
CA GLU A 57 6.21 -0.23 3.09
C GLU A 57 6.80 0.95 2.32
N ARG A 58 7.63 0.68 1.30
CA ARG A 58 8.18 1.73 0.45
C ARG A 58 7.08 2.39 -0.36
N VAL A 59 6.21 1.58 -0.99
CA VAL A 59 5.14 2.09 -1.86
C VAL A 59 4.14 2.93 -1.06
N ILE A 60 3.77 2.46 0.13
CA ILE A 60 2.91 3.21 1.07
C ILE A 60 3.59 4.53 1.50
N PHE A 61 4.89 4.50 1.79
CA PHE A 61 5.63 5.70 2.17
C PHE A 61 5.72 6.71 1.02
N GLU A 62 6.00 6.26 -0.20
CA GLU A 62 6.02 7.09 -1.41
C GLU A 62 4.65 7.72 -1.67
N ALA A 63 3.56 6.96 -1.50
CA ALA A 63 2.20 7.48 -1.64
C ALA A 63 1.83 8.52 -0.56
N LEU A 64 2.42 8.44 0.65
CA LEU A 64 2.27 9.47 1.68
C LEU A 64 3.09 10.74 1.36
N ASP A 65 4.32 10.57 0.85
CA ASP A 65 5.23 11.69 0.53
C ASP A 65 4.80 12.44 -0.75
N GLN A 66 4.15 11.73 -1.68
CA GLN A 66 3.68 12.27 -2.97
C GLN A 66 2.23 11.86 -3.25
N PRO A 67 1.24 12.52 -2.63
CA PRO A 67 -0.18 12.18 -2.78
C PRO A 67 -0.78 12.46 -4.17
N ASP A 68 -0.01 13.01 -5.12
CA ASP A 68 -0.46 13.41 -6.47
C ASP A 68 -0.18 12.36 -7.57
N ILE A 69 0.17 11.11 -7.23
CA ILE A 69 0.40 10.01 -8.20
C ILE A 69 -0.88 9.17 -8.38
#